data_AF-A0A5D4K8Q3-F1
#
_entry.id   AF-A0A5D4K8Q3-F1
#
_cell.length_a   1.000
_cell.length_b   1.000
_cell.length_c   1.000
_cell.angle_alpha   90.00
_cell.angle_beta   90.00
_cell.angle_gamma   90.00
#
_symmetry.space_group_name_H-M   'P 1'
#
loop_
_entity.id
_entity.type
_entity.pdbx_description
1 polymer ?
#
loop_
_entity_poly.entity_id
_entity_poly.type
_entity_poly.pdbx_seq_one_letter_code
_entity_poly.pdbx_strand_id
1 'polypeptide(L)'
;MSAEMDIPLYELDNVVWHRHENGDIRNSPEVRDEEFTRIINQKDWIIEGVHHTWTTKGFQEADIIIYLDTPIAVRNWRILKRFTVQKLGFEKGNYKQTWSMLKKMYQWNYQFERVSKPEIMTMLKPLEEKVKIMTDINSIKEITR
;
A
#
# COMPACT_ATOMS: atom_id res chain seq x y z
N MET A 1 -12.13 6.59 5.58
CA MET A 1 -11.14 7.54 5.04
C MET A 1 -11.67 8.26 3.80
N SER A 2 -11.51 7.78 2.57
CA SER A 2 -11.93 8.56 1.39
C SER A 2 -13.44 8.85 1.34
N ALA A 3 -14.28 7.84 1.60
CA ALA A 3 -15.74 8.02 1.62
C ALA A 3 -16.25 8.94 2.76
N GLU A 4 -15.42 9.24 3.77
CA GLU A 4 -15.79 10.08 4.92
C GLU A 4 -15.30 11.52 4.77
N MET A 5 -14.32 11.78 3.89
CA MET A 5 -13.66 13.09 3.74
C MET A 5 -13.90 13.77 2.38
N ASP A 6 -14.58 13.11 1.44
CA ASP A 6 -14.77 13.58 0.06
C ASP A 6 -13.44 13.89 -0.67
N ILE A 7 -12.37 13.16 -0.31
CA ILE A 7 -11.05 13.26 -0.94
C ILE A 7 -10.84 12.06 -1.87
N PRO A 8 -10.40 12.27 -3.13
CA PRO A 8 -10.09 11.19 -4.07
C PRO A 8 -9.04 10.22 -3.52
N LEU A 9 -9.31 8.91 -3.60
CA LEU A 9 -8.37 7.84 -3.25
C LEU A 9 -7.77 7.20 -4.50
N TYR A 10 -6.45 7.10 -4.52
CA TYR A 10 -5.69 6.48 -5.59
C TYR A 10 -4.84 5.32 -5.04
N GLU A 11 -5.09 4.12 -5.56
CA GLU A 11 -4.27 2.95 -5.29
C GLU A 11 -3.07 2.94 -6.25
N LEU A 12 -1.85 2.94 -5.72
CA LEU A 12 -0.62 2.91 -6.55
C LEU A 12 -0.56 1.69 -7.48
N ASP A 13 -1.18 0.58 -7.10
CA ASP A 13 -1.30 -0.60 -7.98
C ASP A 13 -2.02 -0.25 -9.29
N ASN A 14 -3.03 0.62 -9.26
CA ASN A 14 -3.76 1.04 -10.47
C ASN A 14 -3.00 2.10 -11.29
N VAL A 15 -1.95 2.70 -10.70
CA VAL A 15 -0.99 3.56 -11.43
C VAL A 15 0.05 2.68 -12.14
N VAL A 16 0.45 1.57 -11.52
CA VAL A 16 1.42 0.62 -12.10
C VAL A 16 0.78 -0.30 -13.14
N TRP A 17 -0.49 -0.66 -12.97
CA TRP A 17 -1.19 -1.62 -13.81
C TRP A 17 -2.44 -1.02 -14.44
N HIS A 18 -2.48 -1.04 -15.77
CA HIS A 18 -3.69 -0.76 -16.52
C HIS A 18 -4.56 -2.02 -16.59
N ARG A 19 -5.76 -1.96 -16.00
CA ARG A 19 -6.71 -3.07 -16.00
C ARG A 19 -7.36 -3.18 -17.38
N HIS A 20 -7.27 -4.34 -18.01
CA HIS A 20 -7.90 -4.63 -19.29
C HIS A 20 -8.74 -5.89 -19.18
N GLU A 21 -9.82 -6.01 -19.98
CA GLU A 21 -10.69 -7.20 -19.98
C GLU A 21 -9.91 -8.50 -20.25
N ASN A 22 -8.82 -8.41 -21.02
CA ASN A 22 -7.96 -9.54 -21.39
C ASN A 22 -6.73 -9.71 -20.47
N GLY A 23 -6.67 -8.99 -19.35
CA GLY A 23 -5.60 -9.07 -18.36
C GLY A 23 -4.94 -7.72 -18.09
N ASP A 24 -4.23 -7.65 -16.96
CA ASP A 24 -3.56 -6.44 -16.51
C ASP A 24 -2.26 -6.20 -17.27
N ILE A 25 -2.11 -4.99 -17.81
CA ILE A 25 -0.92 -4.55 -18.55
C ILE A 25 -0.13 -3.63 -17.63
N ARG A 26 1.15 -3.93 -17.43
CA ARG A 26 2.03 -3.06 -16.65
C ARG A 26 2.35 -1.80 -17.46
N ASN A 27 2.11 -0.63 -16.86
CA ASN A 27 2.49 0.65 -17.46
C ASN A 27 4.02 0.76 -17.59
N SER A 28 4.47 1.49 -18.61
CA SER A 28 5.87 1.89 -18.68
C SER A 28 6.20 2.86 -17.53
N PRO A 29 7.47 2.97 -17.12
CA PRO A 29 7.88 3.93 -16.10
C PRO A 29 7.41 5.36 -16.40
N GLU A 30 7.45 5.78 -17.67
CA GLU A 30 7.06 7.11 -18.12
C GLU A 30 5.56 7.35 -17.88
N VAL A 31 4.70 6.44 -18.35
CA VAL A 31 3.24 6.53 -18.15
C VAL A 31 2.88 6.50 -16.66
N ARG A 32 3.55 5.64 -15.89
CA ARG A 32 3.37 5.55 -14.43
C ARG A 32 3.72 6.87 -13.75
N ASP A 33 4.86 7.45 -14.08
CA ASP A 33 5.38 8.66 -13.44
C ASP A 33 4.59 9.91 -13.84
N GLU A 34 4.10 9.97 -15.07
CA GLU A 34 3.16 11.00 -15.54
C GLU A 34 1.84 10.94 -14.77
N GLU A 35 1.25 9.75 -14.65
CA GLU A 35 -0.02 9.57 -13.92
C GLU A 35 0.15 9.89 -12.42
N PHE A 36 1.25 9.45 -11.80
CA PHE A 36 1.55 9.81 -10.42
C PHE A 36 1.73 11.31 -10.24
N THR A 37 2.44 11.98 -11.15
CA THR A 37 2.61 13.44 -11.12
C THR A 37 1.27 14.15 -11.27
N ARG A 38 0.38 13.66 -12.15
CA ARG A 38 -0.98 14.19 -12.32
C ARG A 38 -1.78 14.07 -11.03
N ILE A 39 -1.65 12.97 -10.29
CA ILE A 39 -2.35 12.75 -9.01
C ILE A 39 -1.86 13.75 -7.96
N ILE A 40 -0.55 13.83 -7.70
CA ILE A 40 -0.01 14.67 -6.61
C ILE A 40 -0.16 16.18 -6.87
N ASN A 41 -0.38 16.59 -8.12
CA ASN A 41 -0.66 17.98 -8.50
C ASN A 41 -2.14 18.38 -8.31
N GLN A 42 -3.02 17.46 -7.91
CA GLN A 42 -4.40 17.80 -7.56
C GLN A 42 -4.45 18.53 -6.23
N LYS A 43 -5.52 19.30 -6.03
CA LYS A 43 -5.74 20.05 -4.79
C LYS A 43 -5.84 19.12 -3.57
N ASP A 44 -6.59 18.03 -3.71
CA ASP A 44 -6.90 17.10 -2.62
C ASP A 44 -6.69 15.67 -3.14
N TRP A 45 -5.95 14.83 -2.41
CA TRP A 45 -5.71 13.44 -2.78
C TRP A 45 -5.35 12.57 -1.56
N ILE A 46 -5.66 11.29 -1.66
CA ILE A 46 -5.14 10.21 -0.80
C ILE A 46 -4.48 9.20 -1.74
N ILE A 47 -3.24 8.83 -1.45
CA ILE A 47 -2.54 7.77 -2.15
C ILE A 47 -2.31 6.62 -1.19
N GLU A 48 -2.71 5.41 -1.60
CA GLU A 48 -2.41 4.18 -0.87
C GLU A 48 -1.54 3.23 -1.69
N GLY A 49 -0.61 2.55 -1.02
CA GLY A 49 0.15 1.46 -1.62
C GLY A 49 1.47 1.21 -0.93
N VAL A 50 2.20 0.22 -1.47
CA VAL A 50 3.43 -0.31 -0.86
C VAL A 50 4.71 0.15 -1.57
N HIS A 51 4.60 0.98 -2.61
CA HIS A 51 5.74 1.47 -3.37
C HIS A 51 6.36 2.70 -2.72
N HIS A 52 7.68 2.71 -2.54
CA HIS A 52 8.43 3.82 -1.92
C HIS A 52 9.53 4.41 -2.80
N THR A 53 10.05 3.68 -3.78
CA THR A 53 11.24 4.09 -4.54
C THR A 53 10.99 5.14 -5.62
N TRP A 54 9.79 5.18 -6.20
CA TRP A 54 9.41 6.12 -7.25
C TRP A 54 8.34 7.14 -6.80
N THR A 55 7.85 7.00 -5.57
CA THR A 55 6.77 7.81 -4.99
C THR A 55 7.27 8.93 -4.08
N THR A 56 8.59 9.16 -4.03
CA THR A 56 9.21 10.09 -3.07
C THR A 56 8.69 11.51 -3.19
N LYS A 57 8.35 11.99 -4.40
CA LYS A 57 7.71 13.29 -4.60
C LYS A 57 6.37 13.39 -3.88
N GLY A 58 5.57 12.32 -3.88
CA GLY A 58 4.32 12.29 -3.12
C GLY A 58 4.55 12.42 -1.61
N PHE A 59 5.62 11.83 -1.08
CA PHE A 59 5.98 12.06 0.33
C PHE A 59 6.36 13.53 0.59
N GLN A 60 7.01 14.21 -0.35
CA GLN A 60 7.38 15.62 -0.21
C GLN A 60 6.16 16.54 -0.26
N GLU A 61 5.21 16.28 -1.16
CA GLU A 61 4.01 17.11 -1.34
C GLU A 61 2.87 16.78 -0.34
N ALA A 62 2.87 15.59 0.28
CA ALA A 62 1.84 15.23 1.25
C ALA A 62 1.82 16.17 2.46
N ASP A 63 0.63 16.58 2.90
CA ASP A 63 0.45 17.26 4.20
C ASP A 63 0.64 16.30 5.38
N ILE A 64 0.20 15.05 5.21
CA ILE A 64 0.27 14.00 6.23
C ILE A 64 0.69 12.68 5.57
N ILE A 65 1.62 11.97 6.20
CA ILE A 65 2.03 10.62 5.81
C ILE A 65 1.63 9.66 6.93
N ILE A 66 0.79 8.67 6.61
CA ILE A 66 0.45 7.61 7.54
C ILE A 66 1.28 6.37 7.22
N TYR A 67 2.15 5.99 8.14
CA TYR A 67 2.95 4.77 8.01
C TYR A 67 2.40 3.68 8.91
N LEU A 68 1.89 2.60 8.30
CA LEU A 68 1.32 1.46 9.02
C LEU A 68 2.40 0.43 9.37
N ASP A 69 2.94 0.53 10.59
CA ASP A 69 3.88 -0.43 11.15
C ASP A 69 3.18 -1.59 11.89
N THR A 70 2.35 -2.35 11.16
CA THR A 70 1.63 -3.47 11.75
C THR A 70 2.61 -4.55 12.23
N PRO A 71 2.53 -5.03 13.48
CA PRO A 71 3.43 -6.07 14.00
C PRO A 71 3.47 -7.32 13.11
N ILE A 72 4.65 -7.90 12.94
CA ILE A 72 4.85 -9.03 12.03
C ILE A 72 3.97 -10.24 12.39
N ALA A 73 3.74 -10.48 13.69
CA ALA A 73 2.86 -11.55 14.16
C ALA A 73 1.41 -11.37 13.69
N VAL A 74 0.92 -10.13 13.70
CA VAL A 74 -0.43 -9.78 13.21
C VAL A 74 -0.51 -10.00 11.70
N ARG A 75 0.50 -9.54 10.93
CA ARG A 75 0.56 -9.79 9.48
C ARG A 75 0.62 -11.28 9.15
N ASN A 76 1.42 -12.05 9.89
CA ASN A 76 1.53 -13.49 9.71
C ASN A 76 0.19 -14.21 9.94
N TRP A 77 -0.54 -13.82 10.98
CA TRP A 77 -1.88 -14.34 11.23
C TRP A 77 -2.87 -13.95 10.12
N ARG A 78 -2.86 -12.68 9.67
CA ARG A 78 -3.72 -12.21 8.57
C ARG A 78 -3.45 -12.98 7.27
N ILE A 79 -2.18 -13.23 6.94
CA ILE A 79 -1.76 -14.03 5.77
C ILE A 79 -2.30 -15.46 5.86
N LEU A 80 -2.11 -16.13 7.00
CA LEU A 80 -2.58 -17.50 7.21
C LEU A 80 -4.11 -17.58 7.17
N LYS A 81 -4.78 -16.70 7.89
CA LYS A 81 -6.25 -16.63 7.93
C LYS A 81 -6.81 -16.48 6.53
N ARG A 82 -6.31 -15.51 5.76
CA ARG A 82 -6.75 -15.27 4.37
C ARG A 82 -6.54 -16.50 3.50
N PHE A 83 -5.37 -17.13 3.59
CA PHE A 83 -5.09 -18.36 2.85
C PHE A 83 -6.11 -19.45 3.18
N THR A 84 -6.35 -19.73 4.46
CA THR A 84 -7.28 -20.77 4.91
C THR A 84 -8.72 -20.48 4.48
N VAL A 85 -9.21 -19.26 4.72
CA VAL A 85 -10.59 -18.86 4.37
C VAL A 85 -10.86 -18.99 2.87
N GLN A 86 -9.93 -18.49 2.05
CA GLN A 86 -10.07 -18.55 0.58
C GLN A 86 -9.82 -19.96 0.03
N LYS A 87 -8.94 -20.74 0.65
CA LYS A 87 -8.71 -22.14 0.27
C LYS A 87 -9.94 -23.03 0.52
N LEU A 88 -10.68 -22.73 1.59
CA LEU A 88 -11.95 -23.38 1.93
C LEU A 88 -13.15 -22.85 1.13
N GLY A 89 -12.95 -21.82 0.30
CA GLY A 89 -14.00 -21.28 -0.58
C GLY A 89 -14.97 -20.31 0.08
N PHE A 90 -14.72 -19.89 1.32
CA PHE A 90 -15.57 -18.91 2.02
C PHE A 90 -15.49 -17.50 1.43
N GLU A 91 -14.36 -17.17 0.80
CA GLU A 91 -14.14 -15.89 0.14
C GLU A 91 -13.46 -16.11 -1.22
N LYS A 92 -13.85 -15.31 -2.22
CA LYS A 92 -13.12 -15.25 -3.50
C LYS A 92 -11.84 -14.45 -3.31
N GLY A 93 -10.71 -15.03 -3.70
CA GLY A 93 -9.44 -14.33 -3.78
C GLY A 93 -9.18 -13.76 -5.17
N ASN A 94 -8.38 -12.69 -5.25
CA ASN A 94 -7.92 -12.11 -6.52
C ASN A 94 -6.88 -12.99 -7.25
N TYR A 95 -6.37 -14.01 -6.57
CA TYR A 95 -5.42 -14.98 -7.12
C TYR A 95 -5.66 -16.36 -6.49
N LYS A 96 -5.16 -17.41 -7.14
CA LYS A 96 -5.30 -18.79 -6.67
C LYS A 96 -4.47 -19.03 -5.42
N GLN A 97 -5.11 -19.45 -4.33
CA GLN A 97 -4.43 -19.81 -3.08
C GLN A 97 -3.75 -21.18 -3.19
N THR A 98 -2.46 -21.16 -3.53
CA THR A 98 -1.56 -22.32 -3.54
C THR A 98 -0.57 -22.24 -2.39
N TRP A 99 -0.02 -23.39 -1.97
CA TRP A 99 1.05 -23.43 -0.97
C TRP A 99 2.29 -22.63 -1.41
N SER A 100 2.60 -22.65 -2.71
CA SER A 100 3.67 -21.82 -3.27
C SER A 100 3.40 -20.33 -3.12
N MET A 101 2.14 -19.90 -3.27
CA MET A 101 1.75 -18.51 -3.07
C MET A 101 1.79 -18.12 -1.60
N LEU A 102 1.35 -19.00 -0.68
CA LEU A 102 1.49 -18.77 0.75
C LEU A 102 2.95 -18.55 1.15
N LYS A 103 3.86 -19.40 0.64
CA LYS A 103 5.31 -19.24 0.86
C LYS A 103 5.81 -17.89 0.36
N LYS A 104 5.41 -17.46 -0.85
CA LYS A 104 5.76 -16.14 -1.39
C LYS A 104 5.25 -14.99 -0.53
N MET A 105 4.02 -15.07 -0.03
CA MET A 105 3.45 -14.03 0.85
C MET A 105 4.26 -13.86 2.13
N TYR A 106 4.69 -14.96 2.75
CA TYR A 106 5.60 -14.87 3.89
C TYR A 106 6.97 -14.32 3.49
N GLN A 107 7.56 -14.79 2.39
CA GLN A 107 8.85 -14.28 1.91
C GLN A 107 8.82 -12.76 1.71
N TRP A 108 7.78 -12.23 1.07
CA TRP A 108 7.59 -10.79 0.90
C TRP A 108 7.38 -10.07 2.23
N ASN A 109 6.61 -10.65 3.17
CA ASN A 109 6.41 -10.06 4.50
C ASN A 109 7.73 -9.91 5.28
N TYR A 110 8.57 -10.95 5.27
CA TYR A 110 9.89 -10.91 5.92
C TYR A 110 10.91 -10.06 5.16
N GLN A 111 10.84 -10.02 3.82
CA GLN A 111 11.67 -9.14 3.02
C GLN A 111 11.35 -7.67 3.30
N PHE A 112 10.07 -7.32 3.42
CA PHE A 112 9.65 -5.97 3.80
C PHE A 112 10.28 -5.56 5.14
N GLU A 113 10.22 -6.40 6.18
CA GLU A 113 10.82 -6.08 7.48
C GLU A 113 12.33 -5.82 7.41
N ARG A 114 13.03 -6.58 6.58
CA ARG A 114 14.50 -6.55 6.52
C ARG A 114 15.04 -5.49 5.57
N VAL A 115 14.28 -5.11 4.56
CA VAL A 115 14.77 -4.29 3.44
C VAL A 115 13.91 -3.03 3.30
N SER A 116 12.64 -3.19 2.91
CA SER A 116 11.78 -2.05 2.57
C SER A 116 11.48 -1.15 3.76
N LYS A 117 11.22 -1.72 4.95
CA LYS A 117 10.94 -0.93 6.17
C LYS A 117 12.13 -0.03 6.54
N PRO A 118 13.38 -0.52 6.68
CA PRO A 118 14.54 0.35 6.91
C PRO A 118 14.71 1.45 5.85
N GLU A 119 14.50 1.13 4.57
CA GLU A 119 14.57 2.11 3.47
C GLU A 119 13.50 3.20 3.62
N ILE A 120 12.24 2.81 3.85
CA ILE A 120 11.12 3.73 4.07
C ILE A 120 11.38 4.61 5.29
N MET A 121 11.80 4.03 6.42
CA MET A 121 12.11 4.80 7.63
C MET A 121 13.22 5.83 7.40
N THR A 122 14.21 5.50 6.57
CA THR A 122 15.27 6.44 6.18
C THR A 122 14.72 7.57 5.31
N MET A 123 13.83 7.27 4.36
CA MET A 123 13.18 8.27 3.51
C MET A 123 12.23 9.19 4.29
N LEU A 124 11.56 8.66 5.32
CA LEU A 124 10.60 9.39 6.13
C LEU A 124 11.25 10.23 7.24
N LYS A 125 12.48 9.93 7.66
CA LYS A 125 13.21 10.67 8.69
C LYS A 125 13.24 12.20 8.48
N PRO A 126 13.56 12.74 7.28
CA PRO A 126 13.53 14.20 7.06
C PRO A 126 12.11 14.80 7.04
N LEU A 127 11.06 13.97 7.07
CA LEU A 127 9.65 14.37 7.00
C LEU A 127 8.91 14.06 8.31
N GLU A 128 9.63 13.80 9.40
CA GLU A 128 9.05 13.26 10.65
C GLU A 128 7.89 14.08 11.21
N GLU A 129 7.89 15.40 11.02
CA GLU A 129 6.85 16.32 11.50
C GLU A 129 5.46 15.99 10.93
N LYS A 130 5.42 15.47 9.71
CA LYS A 130 4.17 15.08 9.02
C LYS A 130 3.92 13.57 9.00
N VAL A 131 4.79 12.77 9.63
CA VAL A 131 4.64 11.31 9.66
C VAL A 131 3.89 10.88 10.91
N LYS A 132 2.83 10.09 10.72
CA LYS A 132 2.08 9.41 11.78
C LYS A 132 2.29 7.90 11.64
N ILE A 133 3.01 7.31 12.60
CA ILE A 133 3.24 5.87 12.66
C ILE A 133 2.11 5.23 13.46
N MET A 134 1.46 4.24 12.86
CA MET A 134 0.34 3.51 13.49
C MET A 134 0.50 2.02 13.31
N THR A 135 0.02 1.22 14.26
CA THR A 135 0.12 -0.25 14.22
C THR A 135 -1.14 -0.92 13.69
N ASP A 136 -2.29 -0.23 13.75
CA ASP A 136 -3.58 -0.73 13.27
C ASP A 136 -4.34 0.32 12.46
N ILE A 137 -5.10 -0.18 11.47
CA ILE A 137 -5.90 0.63 10.56
C ILE A 137 -7.11 1.25 11.26
N ASN A 138 -7.60 0.62 12.34
CA ASN A 138 -8.71 1.16 13.12
C ASN A 138 -8.33 2.47 13.82
N SER A 139 -7.04 2.64 14.16
CA SER A 139 -6.52 3.87 14.75
C SER A 139 -6.52 5.04 13.75
N ILE A 140 -6.58 4.77 12.44
CA ILE A 140 -6.59 5.85 11.45
C ILE A 140 -7.84 6.72 11.55
N LYS A 141 -8.97 6.16 12.03
CA LYS A 141 -10.22 6.90 12.24
C LYS A 141 -10.10 8.05 13.25
N GLU A 142 -9.07 8.03 14.09
CA GLU A 142 -8.80 9.08 15.08
C GLU A 142 -8.09 10.29 14.47
N ILE A 143 -7.41 10.15 13.32
CA ILE A 143 -6.74 11.27 12.62
C ILE A 143 -7.76 12.17 11.89
N THR A 144 -8.92 11.61 11.56
CA THR A 144 -9.94 12.23 10.72
C THR A 144 -11.10 12.86 11.50
N ARG A 145 -10.96 13.04 12.82
CA ARG A 145 -11.89 13.77 13.70
C ARG A 145 -11.31 15.11 14.11
#